data_AF-A0A1E3S9S9-F1
#
_entry.id   AF-A0A1E3S9S9-F1
#
_cell.length_a   1.000
_cell.length_b   1.000
_cell.length_c   1.000
_cell.angle_alpha   90.00
_cell.angle_beta   90.00
_cell.angle_gamma   90.00
#
_symmetry.space_group_name_H-M   'P 1'
#
loop_
_entity.id
_entity.type
_entity.pdbx_description
1 polymer ?
#
loop_
_entity_poly.entity_id
_entity_poly.type
_entity_poly.pdbx_seq_one_letter_code
_entity_poly.pdbx_strand_id
1 'polypeptide(L)'
;MRDDRVRYARNGDVHLAYRIFGDSEPTVIWVPGWMVSDVDAIDEPGSPYAPNIERMSQQGRSVVWDRRGTGLSDPAAHLLSLNDRLDDLVAIVDAVGVERFGLFGTSEGGAVCILYAATHPERVSLLALFGTAARFSQDPPDFPWGFTAEEVQSHVAEIENDWGRGALADLFYGRAADAPGVREMFGKLQRSVSSPAMARLWWQAFMETDVRAVLGAVRVPTLVLAREGDDLVPVESAAALAAGIPNAQFHLLPPGPHTPFDVANVLVDALLDFFTGESGAPAEERVLKTVVFTDIVSSTEKLTAVGDSAWRQQLNSHDAVVDSLLSRFDGIRAKHTGDGVFALFDAPTKAARCVLEMVPALAGRGIAIRAGIHTGECERRGDEWSGVAVHIGARIGALAGAGEVLASRTVRDLSTGSGLAFETLGPRQLKGLPEPIEVFGVTR
;
A
#
# COMPACT_ATOMS: atom_id res chain seq x y z
N MET A 1 -19.84 22.87 -8.71
CA MET A 1 -20.30 21.69 -9.46
C MET A 1 -19.07 21.09 -10.09
N ARG A 2 -18.71 19.85 -9.73
CA ARG A 2 -17.66 19.11 -10.44
C ARG A 2 -18.18 18.90 -11.87
N ASP A 3 -17.40 19.29 -12.88
CA ASP A 3 -17.76 19.08 -14.29
C ASP A 3 -17.15 17.78 -14.76
N ASP A 4 -17.76 16.68 -14.32
CA ASP A 4 -17.36 15.28 -14.55
C ASP A 4 -18.07 14.66 -15.77
N ARG A 5 -18.61 15.48 -16.67
CA ARG A 5 -19.32 15.02 -17.87
C ARG A 5 -18.41 14.31 -18.85
N VAL A 6 -18.99 13.38 -19.62
CA VAL A 6 -18.33 12.75 -20.76
C VAL A 6 -17.95 13.80 -21.81
N ARG A 7 -16.71 13.73 -22.26
CA ARG A 7 -16.13 14.57 -23.33
C ARG A 7 -15.51 13.66 -24.39
N TYR A 8 -15.21 14.21 -25.56
CA TYR A 8 -14.64 13.46 -26.66
C TYR A 8 -13.36 14.14 -27.17
N ALA A 9 -12.25 13.40 -27.15
CA ALA A 9 -11.04 13.77 -27.87
C ALA A 9 -11.14 13.30 -29.32
N ARG A 10 -10.40 13.95 -30.23
CA ARG A 10 -10.41 13.58 -31.65
C ARG A 10 -9.04 13.11 -32.08
N ASN A 11 -8.98 11.89 -32.59
CA ASN A 11 -7.83 11.38 -33.34
C ASN A 11 -8.24 11.25 -34.82
N GLY A 12 -8.01 12.30 -35.60
CA GLY A 12 -8.56 12.41 -36.96
C GLY A 12 -10.09 12.40 -36.93
N ASP A 13 -10.69 11.38 -37.54
CA ASP A 13 -12.14 11.19 -37.61
C ASP A 13 -12.71 10.37 -36.44
N VAL A 14 -11.85 9.81 -35.57
CA VAL A 14 -12.23 8.96 -34.44
C VAL A 14 -12.50 9.82 -33.19
N HIS A 15 -13.63 9.58 -32.53
CA HIS A 15 -13.96 10.18 -31.23
C HIS A 15 -13.62 9.22 -30.09
N LEU A 16 -12.83 9.71 -29.13
CA LEU A 16 -12.45 8.97 -27.93
C LEU A 16 -13.13 9.58 -26.71
N ALA A 17 -14.03 8.84 -26.08
CA ALA A 17 -14.73 9.29 -24.89
C ALA A 17 -13.81 9.32 -23.68
N TYR A 18 -13.87 10.40 -22.90
CA TYR A 18 -13.11 10.54 -21.65
C TYR A 18 -13.87 11.35 -20.62
N ARG A 19 -13.53 11.11 -19.35
CA ARG A 19 -14.00 11.86 -18.19
C ARG A 19 -12.82 12.25 -17.32
N ILE A 20 -12.99 13.34 -16.59
CA ILE A 20 -12.01 13.86 -15.65
C ILE A 20 -12.65 13.91 -14.27
N PHE A 21 -12.00 13.27 -13.31
CA PHE A 21 -12.41 13.24 -11.92
C PHE A 21 -11.37 13.98 -11.08
N GLY A 22 -11.81 14.85 -10.19
CA GLY A 22 -10.92 15.69 -9.38
C GLY A 22 -10.34 16.87 -10.15
N ASP A 23 -9.79 17.83 -9.40
CA ASP A 23 -9.26 19.10 -9.92
C ASP A 23 -7.90 19.48 -9.32
N SER A 24 -7.31 18.62 -8.48
CA SER A 24 -6.00 18.83 -7.85
C SER A 24 -4.87 18.12 -8.59
N GLU A 25 -3.64 18.60 -8.42
CA GLU A 25 -2.44 17.84 -8.81
C GLU A 25 -2.12 16.75 -7.76
N PRO A 26 -1.47 15.63 -8.16
CA PRO A 26 -0.97 15.30 -9.50
C PRO A 26 -2.09 14.88 -10.47
N THR A 27 -1.90 15.15 -11.77
CA THR A 27 -2.77 14.57 -12.81
C THR A 27 -2.28 13.17 -13.18
N VAL A 28 -3.17 12.18 -13.12
CA VAL A 28 -2.92 10.79 -13.50
C VAL A 28 -3.83 10.43 -14.67
N ILE A 29 -3.24 9.95 -15.77
CA ILE A 29 -3.98 9.38 -16.89
C ILE A 29 -3.98 7.87 -16.74
N TRP A 30 -5.17 7.29 -16.59
CA TRP A 30 -5.32 5.84 -16.51
C TRP A 30 -5.59 5.27 -17.89
N VAL A 31 -4.70 4.37 -18.34
CA VAL A 31 -4.90 3.53 -19.52
C VAL A 31 -5.41 2.17 -19.05
N PRO A 32 -6.70 1.88 -19.29
CA PRO A 32 -7.31 0.68 -18.78
C PRO A 32 -6.81 -0.58 -19.50
N GLY A 33 -7.01 -1.73 -18.83
CA GLY A 33 -6.79 -3.05 -19.42
C GLY A 33 -7.90 -3.51 -20.35
N TRP A 34 -7.81 -4.75 -20.82
CA TRP A 34 -8.67 -5.31 -21.88
C TRP A 34 -10.19 -5.14 -21.64
N MET A 35 -10.66 -5.12 -20.38
CA MET A 35 -12.09 -5.12 -20.04
C MET A 35 -12.59 -3.95 -19.20
N VAL A 36 -11.88 -2.82 -19.21
CA VAL A 36 -12.29 -1.63 -18.45
C VAL A 36 -12.39 -0.45 -19.39
N SER A 37 -13.58 0.06 -19.64
CA SER A 37 -13.80 1.26 -20.46
C SER A 37 -15.28 1.42 -20.71
N ASP A 38 -16.03 1.69 -19.65
CA ASP A 38 -17.28 2.40 -19.80
C ASP A 38 -17.18 3.62 -18.90
N VAL A 39 -16.68 4.74 -19.46
CA VAL A 39 -16.51 5.97 -18.68
C VAL A 39 -17.83 6.48 -18.11
N ASP A 40 -18.97 6.20 -18.73
CA ASP A 40 -20.27 6.72 -18.26
C ASP A 40 -20.71 6.03 -16.96
N ALA A 41 -20.47 4.72 -16.87
CA ALA A 41 -20.87 3.91 -15.71
C ALA A 41 -19.77 3.73 -14.63
N ILE A 42 -18.56 4.25 -14.85
CA ILE A 42 -17.39 3.87 -14.03
C ILE A 42 -17.48 4.26 -12.55
N ASP A 43 -18.17 5.37 -12.24
CA ASP A 43 -18.38 5.92 -10.91
C ASP A 43 -19.76 5.59 -10.32
N GLU A 44 -20.58 4.79 -11.01
CA GLU A 44 -21.86 4.35 -10.47
C GLU A 44 -21.66 3.47 -9.21
N PRO A 45 -22.55 3.53 -8.20
CA PRO A 45 -22.41 2.73 -6.97
C PRO A 45 -22.32 1.21 -7.19
N GLY A 46 -22.78 0.70 -8.34
CA GLY A 46 -22.68 -0.71 -8.71
C GLY A 46 -21.38 -1.09 -9.44
N SER A 47 -20.57 -0.12 -9.84
CA SER A 47 -19.29 -0.35 -10.50
C SER A 47 -18.22 -0.76 -9.49
N PRO A 48 -17.46 -1.84 -9.75
CA PRO A 48 -16.36 -2.25 -8.88
C PRO A 48 -15.17 -1.27 -8.93
N TYR A 49 -15.19 -0.29 -9.84
CA TYR A 49 -14.17 0.76 -9.96
C TYR A 49 -14.54 2.06 -9.25
N ALA A 50 -15.80 2.25 -8.86
CA ALA A 50 -16.26 3.51 -8.26
C ALA A 50 -15.48 3.93 -7.00
N PRO A 51 -15.16 3.01 -6.05
CA PRO A 51 -14.35 3.38 -4.89
C PRO A 51 -12.94 3.87 -5.25
N ASN A 52 -12.36 3.32 -6.32
CA ASN A 52 -11.01 3.72 -6.78
C ASN A 52 -11.04 5.11 -7.39
N ILE A 53 -12.03 5.38 -8.24
CA ILE A 53 -12.21 6.70 -8.87
C ILE A 53 -12.49 7.76 -7.81
N GLU A 54 -13.37 7.47 -6.85
CA GLU A 54 -13.67 8.39 -5.76
C GLU A 54 -12.39 8.75 -4.99
N ARG A 55 -11.63 7.75 -4.53
CA ARG A 55 -10.41 7.95 -3.74
C ARG A 55 -9.32 8.68 -4.52
N MET A 56 -9.07 8.30 -5.77
CA MET A 56 -8.08 8.97 -6.61
C MET A 56 -8.48 10.43 -6.91
N SER A 57 -9.79 10.71 -7.08
CA SER A 57 -10.30 12.07 -7.32
C SER A 57 -10.23 13.01 -6.12
N GLN A 58 -10.07 12.47 -4.91
CA GLN A 58 -9.94 13.26 -3.68
C GLN A 58 -8.51 13.81 -3.49
N GLN A 59 -7.51 13.12 -4.02
CA GLN A 59 -6.09 13.44 -3.83
C GLN A 59 -5.38 13.88 -5.12
N GLY A 60 -6.04 13.77 -6.27
CA GLY A 60 -5.48 14.17 -7.54
C GLY A 60 -6.55 14.29 -8.62
N ARG A 61 -6.08 14.52 -9.84
CA ARG A 61 -6.91 14.64 -11.04
C ARG A 61 -6.74 13.37 -11.85
N SER A 62 -7.77 12.55 -11.92
CA SER A 62 -7.76 11.28 -12.64
C SER A 62 -8.48 11.43 -13.98
N VAL A 63 -7.80 11.11 -15.07
CA VAL A 63 -8.39 11.03 -16.41
C VAL A 63 -8.64 9.58 -16.74
N VAL A 64 -9.89 9.27 -17.06
CA VAL A 64 -10.30 7.95 -17.53
C VAL A 64 -10.89 8.10 -18.91
N TRP A 65 -10.61 7.15 -19.80
CA TRP A 65 -11.04 7.20 -21.18
C TRP A 65 -11.38 5.81 -21.70
N ASP A 66 -12.24 5.79 -22.70
CA ASP A 66 -12.61 4.59 -23.42
C ASP A 66 -11.70 4.42 -24.62
N ARG A 67 -11.09 3.23 -24.76
CA ARG A 67 -10.26 2.91 -25.91
C ARG A 67 -11.14 2.78 -27.15
N ARG A 68 -10.56 3.02 -28.34
CA ARG A 68 -11.27 2.82 -29.61
C ARG A 68 -11.85 1.40 -29.68
N GLY A 69 -13.13 1.27 -30.02
CA GLY A 69 -13.84 -0.02 -30.01
C GLY A 69 -14.43 -0.45 -28.66
N THR A 70 -14.38 0.41 -27.65
CA THR A 70 -14.91 0.13 -26.32
C THR A 70 -15.71 1.31 -25.77
N GLY A 71 -16.68 1.01 -24.89
CA GLY A 71 -17.51 1.99 -24.20
C GLY A 71 -18.22 2.94 -25.17
N LEU A 72 -18.04 4.24 -24.94
CA LEU A 72 -18.61 5.32 -25.74
C LEU A 72 -17.70 5.80 -26.87
N SER A 73 -16.50 5.22 -27.03
CA SER A 73 -15.57 5.57 -28.12
C SER A 73 -15.97 4.92 -29.44
N ASP A 74 -15.58 5.56 -30.55
CA ASP A 74 -15.88 5.06 -31.89
C ASP A 74 -15.29 3.65 -32.13
N PRO A 75 -15.97 2.80 -32.92
CA PRO A 75 -15.52 1.44 -33.19
C PRO A 75 -14.24 1.37 -34.03
N ALA A 76 -13.45 0.32 -33.84
CA ALA A 76 -12.29 0.05 -34.67
C ALA A 76 -12.69 -0.74 -35.93
N ALA A 77 -12.32 -0.27 -37.11
CA ALA A 77 -12.61 -0.97 -38.38
C ALA A 77 -11.66 -2.14 -38.67
N HIS A 78 -10.50 -2.19 -37.99
CA HIS A 78 -9.43 -3.16 -38.21
C HIS A 78 -8.65 -3.39 -36.90
N LEU A 79 -7.73 -4.35 -36.94
CA LEU A 79 -6.82 -4.64 -35.83
C LEU A 79 -5.90 -3.43 -35.55
N LEU A 80 -5.93 -2.89 -34.34
CA LEU A 80 -5.15 -1.71 -33.98
C LEU A 80 -3.70 -2.07 -33.66
N SER A 81 -2.76 -1.46 -34.38
CA SER A 81 -1.35 -1.59 -34.05
C SER A 81 -1.04 -0.91 -32.71
N LEU A 82 0.13 -1.19 -32.14
CA LEU A 82 0.56 -0.50 -30.91
C LEU A 82 0.72 1.01 -31.14
N ASN A 83 1.09 1.43 -32.36
CA ASN A 83 1.19 2.85 -32.73
C ASN A 83 -0.20 3.50 -32.83
N ASP A 84 -1.20 2.84 -33.42
CA ASP A 84 -2.57 3.39 -33.47
C ASP A 84 -3.11 3.63 -32.05
N ARG A 85 -2.81 2.71 -31.14
CA ARG A 85 -3.17 2.81 -29.71
C ARG A 85 -2.40 3.93 -29.00
N LEU A 86 -1.14 4.14 -29.36
CA LEU A 86 -0.33 5.26 -28.87
C LEU A 86 -0.89 6.60 -29.35
N ASP A 87 -1.26 6.71 -30.62
CA ASP A 87 -1.85 7.93 -31.20
C ASP A 87 -3.18 8.28 -30.52
N ASP A 88 -3.98 7.28 -30.15
CA ASP A 88 -5.18 7.48 -29.34
C ASP A 88 -4.85 8.07 -27.96
N LEU A 89 -3.82 7.56 -27.29
CA LEU A 89 -3.37 8.12 -26.01
C LEU A 89 -2.85 9.56 -26.16
N VAL A 90 -2.09 9.86 -27.23
CA VAL A 90 -1.64 11.23 -27.54
C VAL A 90 -2.84 12.17 -27.70
N ALA A 91 -3.86 11.75 -28.44
CA ALA A 91 -5.08 12.56 -28.63
C ALA A 91 -5.81 12.84 -27.29
N ILE A 92 -5.85 11.88 -26.37
CA ILE A 92 -6.39 12.09 -25.02
C ILE A 92 -5.54 13.09 -24.24
N VAL A 93 -4.22 12.92 -24.23
CA VAL A 93 -3.29 13.82 -23.51
C VAL A 93 -3.44 15.26 -24.00
N ASP A 94 -3.50 15.46 -25.32
CA ASP A 94 -3.65 16.77 -25.93
C ASP A 94 -5.02 17.40 -25.63
N ALA A 95 -6.09 16.60 -25.64
CA ALA A 95 -7.43 17.07 -25.29
C ALA A 95 -7.60 17.43 -23.80
N VAL A 96 -6.84 16.77 -22.92
CA VAL A 96 -6.78 17.11 -21.49
C VAL A 96 -5.99 18.39 -21.24
N GLY A 97 -5.00 18.68 -22.12
CA GLY A 97 -4.21 19.91 -22.09
C GLY A 97 -3.17 19.95 -20.97
N VAL A 98 -2.58 18.79 -20.63
CA VAL A 98 -1.56 18.68 -19.58
C VAL A 98 -0.16 18.55 -20.15
N GLU A 99 0.78 19.35 -19.63
CA GLU A 99 2.18 19.33 -20.06
C GLU A 99 2.94 18.16 -19.44
N ARG A 100 2.74 17.89 -18.14
CA ARG A 100 3.38 16.79 -17.42
C ARG A 100 2.40 16.06 -16.51
N PHE A 101 2.37 14.73 -16.56
CA PHE A 101 1.39 13.91 -15.85
C PHE A 101 1.94 12.54 -15.45
N GLY A 102 1.30 11.90 -14.47
CA GLY A 102 1.52 10.51 -14.11
C GLY A 102 0.74 9.59 -15.05
N LEU A 103 1.33 8.46 -15.42
CA LEU A 103 0.71 7.50 -16.32
C LEU A 103 0.51 6.18 -15.57
N PHE A 104 -0.73 5.70 -15.53
CA PHE A 104 -1.08 4.43 -14.90
C PHE A 104 -1.62 3.47 -15.95
N GLY A 105 -0.92 2.35 -16.17
CA GLY A 105 -1.35 1.29 -17.08
C GLY A 105 -1.81 0.04 -16.34
N THR A 106 -2.95 -0.52 -16.75
CA THR A 106 -3.42 -1.81 -16.24
C THR A 106 -3.40 -2.85 -17.34
N SER A 107 -2.84 -4.03 -17.07
CA SER A 107 -2.85 -5.15 -18.02
C SER A 107 -2.29 -4.76 -19.39
N GLU A 108 -3.05 -4.97 -20.46
CA GLU A 108 -2.72 -4.52 -21.82
C GLU A 108 -2.38 -3.02 -21.92
N GLY A 109 -3.09 -2.17 -21.18
CA GLY A 109 -2.85 -0.72 -21.19
C GLY A 109 -1.44 -0.35 -20.74
N GLY A 110 -0.79 -1.21 -19.95
CA GLY A 110 0.60 -1.02 -19.54
C GLY A 110 1.60 -1.04 -20.70
N ALA A 111 1.35 -1.81 -21.76
CA ALA A 111 2.24 -1.84 -22.92
C ALA A 111 2.24 -0.50 -23.69
N VAL A 112 1.06 0.10 -23.85
CA VAL A 112 0.91 1.45 -24.44
C VAL A 112 1.60 2.48 -23.56
N CYS A 113 1.45 2.39 -22.24
CA CYS A 113 2.11 3.29 -21.30
C CYS A 113 3.64 3.21 -21.34
N ILE A 114 4.20 2.00 -21.46
CA ILE A 114 5.64 1.79 -21.60
C ILE A 114 6.15 2.46 -22.88
N LEU A 115 5.46 2.26 -24.01
CA LEU A 115 5.85 2.88 -25.28
C LEU A 115 5.75 4.40 -25.21
N TYR A 116 4.70 4.94 -24.61
CA TYR A 116 4.52 6.38 -24.43
C TYR A 116 5.63 6.96 -23.55
N ALA A 117 5.92 6.34 -22.41
CA ALA A 117 6.98 6.79 -21.50
C ALA A 117 8.38 6.71 -22.10
N ALA A 118 8.64 5.78 -23.02
CA ALA A 118 9.91 5.69 -23.74
C ALA A 118 10.05 6.74 -24.86
N THR A 119 8.94 7.13 -25.50
CA THR A 119 8.94 8.06 -26.65
C THR A 119 8.78 9.53 -26.23
N HIS A 120 8.09 9.79 -25.10
CA HIS A 120 7.78 11.13 -24.59
C HIS A 120 8.15 11.27 -23.09
N PRO A 121 9.41 11.00 -22.68
CA PRO A 121 9.82 11.03 -21.28
C PRO A 121 9.67 12.41 -20.60
N GLU A 122 9.67 13.49 -21.38
CA GLU A 122 9.48 14.86 -20.88
C GLU A 122 8.04 15.15 -20.43
N ARG A 123 7.06 14.41 -20.99
CA ARG A 123 5.63 14.56 -20.66
C ARG A 123 5.20 13.68 -19.49
N VAL A 124 5.96 12.63 -19.17
CA VAL A 124 5.62 11.68 -18.11
C VAL A 124 6.42 12.01 -16.85
N SER A 125 5.73 12.26 -15.74
CA SER A 125 6.39 12.43 -14.43
C SER A 125 6.78 11.08 -13.83
N LEU A 126 5.85 10.13 -13.85
CA LEU A 126 5.90 8.84 -13.17
C LEU A 126 5.09 7.81 -13.95
N LEU A 127 5.55 6.56 -13.99
CA LEU A 127 4.87 5.45 -14.66
C LEU A 127 4.49 4.37 -13.63
N ALA A 128 3.22 4.05 -13.49
CA ALA A 128 2.75 2.93 -12.68
C ALA A 128 2.11 1.85 -13.57
N LEU A 129 2.41 0.59 -13.28
CA LEU A 129 1.94 -0.56 -14.04
C LEU A 129 1.35 -1.59 -13.07
N PHE A 130 0.14 -2.09 -13.35
CA PHE A 130 -0.49 -3.17 -12.59
C PHE A 130 -0.85 -4.34 -13.50
N GLY A 131 -0.49 -5.55 -13.09
CA GLY A 131 -0.80 -6.78 -13.83
C GLY A 131 -0.32 -6.74 -15.28
N THR A 132 0.83 -6.12 -15.54
CA THR A 132 1.36 -5.90 -16.90
C THR A 132 2.54 -6.83 -17.17
N ALA A 133 2.61 -7.36 -18.38
CA ALA A 133 3.75 -8.11 -18.90
C ALA A 133 4.37 -7.40 -20.11
N ALA A 134 5.64 -7.69 -20.40
CA ALA A 134 6.29 -7.18 -21.61
C ALA A 134 5.76 -7.85 -22.91
N ARG A 135 5.21 -9.06 -22.77
CA ARG A 135 4.57 -9.86 -23.80
C ARG A 135 3.60 -10.84 -23.12
N PHE A 136 2.55 -11.24 -23.80
CA PHE A 136 1.51 -12.14 -23.27
C PHE A 136 1.41 -13.48 -24.00
N SER A 137 2.29 -13.73 -24.97
CA SER A 137 2.36 -14.96 -25.77
C SER A 137 3.75 -15.59 -25.74
N GLN A 138 3.80 -16.93 -25.81
CA GLN A 138 5.05 -17.72 -25.81
C GLN A 138 5.71 -17.86 -27.20
N ASP A 139 5.17 -17.20 -28.23
CA ASP A 139 5.73 -17.20 -29.58
C ASP A 139 6.35 -15.83 -29.84
N PRO A 140 7.66 -15.68 -30.14
CA PRO A 140 8.66 -16.75 -30.29
C PRO A 140 9.06 -17.41 -28.96
N PRO A 141 9.63 -18.64 -29.01
CA PRO A 141 9.91 -19.49 -27.83
C PRO A 141 11.00 -18.94 -26.88
N ASP A 142 11.46 -17.71 -27.10
CA ASP A 142 12.40 -17.00 -26.25
C ASP A 142 11.74 -16.36 -25.02
N PHE A 143 10.41 -16.41 -24.93
CA PHE A 143 9.64 -15.92 -23.79
C PHE A 143 8.85 -17.08 -23.13
N PRO A 144 9.25 -17.53 -21.93
CA PRO A 144 8.67 -18.72 -21.30
C PRO A 144 7.33 -18.47 -20.60
N TRP A 145 6.83 -17.23 -20.58
CA TRP A 145 5.63 -16.83 -19.86
C TRP A 145 4.51 -16.42 -20.83
N GLY A 146 3.25 -16.45 -20.37
CA GLY A 146 2.09 -16.12 -21.19
C GLY A 146 1.48 -17.35 -21.89
N PHE A 147 0.61 -17.09 -22.86
CA PHE A 147 -0.23 -18.11 -23.48
C PHE A 147 0.42 -18.78 -24.69
N THR A 148 0.15 -20.07 -24.84
CA THR A 148 0.44 -20.85 -26.04
C THR A 148 -0.50 -20.47 -27.19
N ALA A 149 -0.10 -20.75 -28.42
CA ALA A 149 -0.95 -20.50 -29.59
C ALA A 149 -2.30 -21.25 -29.52
N GLU A 150 -2.33 -22.44 -28.91
CA GLU A 150 -3.54 -23.23 -28.71
C GLU A 150 -4.48 -22.58 -27.69
N GLU A 151 -3.96 -22.11 -26.56
CA GLU A 151 -4.73 -21.37 -25.55
C GLU A 151 -5.29 -20.07 -26.14
N VAL A 152 -4.48 -19.32 -26.90
CA VAL A 152 -4.94 -18.10 -27.58
C VAL A 152 -6.11 -18.39 -28.54
N GLN A 153 -6.03 -19.47 -29.32
CA GLN A 153 -7.13 -19.89 -30.20
C GLN A 153 -8.37 -20.31 -29.42
N SER A 154 -8.19 -21.04 -28.31
CA SER A 154 -9.28 -21.42 -27.40
C SER A 154 -9.97 -20.19 -26.82
N HIS A 155 -9.21 -19.20 -26.36
CA HIS A 155 -9.76 -17.95 -25.84
C HIS A 155 -10.53 -17.15 -26.89
N VAL A 156 -10.03 -17.11 -28.13
CA VAL A 156 -10.76 -16.50 -29.25
C VAL A 156 -12.08 -17.22 -29.51
N ALA A 157 -12.08 -18.56 -29.51
CA ALA A 157 -13.30 -19.34 -29.69
C ALA A 157 -14.29 -19.12 -28.53
N GLU A 158 -13.82 -19.02 -27.29
CA GLU A 158 -14.66 -18.70 -26.14
C GLU A 158 -15.27 -17.30 -26.25
N ILE A 159 -14.48 -16.30 -26.67
CA ILE A 159 -15.00 -14.96 -26.95
C ILE A 159 -16.08 -15.02 -28.04
N GLU A 160 -15.89 -15.77 -29.13
CA GLU A 160 -16.89 -15.83 -30.19
C GLU A 160 -18.21 -16.50 -29.77
N ASN A 161 -18.13 -17.53 -28.93
CA ASN A 161 -19.29 -18.36 -28.57
C ASN A 161 -20.02 -17.87 -27.31
N ASP A 162 -19.26 -17.36 -26.33
CA ASP A 162 -19.75 -17.11 -24.97
C ASP A 162 -19.64 -15.64 -24.55
N TRP A 163 -19.37 -14.71 -25.48
CA TRP A 163 -19.34 -13.28 -25.15
C TRP A 163 -20.63 -12.81 -24.48
N GLY A 164 -20.48 -12.12 -23.37
CA GLY A 164 -21.61 -11.67 -22.57
C GLY A 164 -22.16 -12.74 -21.63
N ARG A 165 -21.61 -13.96 -21.60
CA ARG A 165 -21.96 -14.98 -20.59
C ARG A 165 -20.86 -15.17 -19.55
N GLY A 166 -19.84 -14.30 -19.57
CA GLY A 166 -18.66 -14.40 -18.71
C GLY A 166 -17.52 -15.16 -19.37
N ALA A 167 -17.34 -15.01 -20.70
CA ALA A 167 -16.18 -15.55 -21.40
C ALA A 167 -14.87 -15.10 -20.73
N LEU A 168 -13.91 -16.00 -20.54
CA LEU A 168 -12.64 -15.76 -19.86
C LEU A 168 -12.76 -15.35 -18.39
N ALA A 169 -13.91 -15.55 -17.73
CA ALA A 169 -14.08 -15.21 -16.32
C ALA A 169 -13.02 -15.89 -15.44
N ASP A 170 -12.62 -17.12 -15.79
CA ASP A 170 -11.60 -17.88 -15.08
C ASP A 170 -10.23 -17.18 -15.10
N LEU A 171 -9.83 -16.58 -16.22
CA LEU A 171 -8.56 -15.85 -16.31
C LEU A 171 -8.56 -14.58 -15.45
N PHE A 172 -9.70 -13.88 -15.36
CA PHE A 172 -9.79 -12.58 -14.69
C PHE A 172 -10.10 -12.68 -13.19
N TYR A 173 -10.89 -13.67 -12.79
CA TYR A 173 -11.37 -13.86 -11.42
C TYR A 173 -10.79 -15.11 -10.74
N GLY A 174 -10.08 -15.98 -11.47
CA GLY A 174 -9.60 -17.25 -10.95
C GLY A 174 -10.74 -18.06 -10.32
N ARG A 175 -10.48 -18.64 -9.13
CA ARG A 175 -11.50 -19.38 -8.35
C ARG A 175 -12.74 -18.56 -7.97
N ALA A 176 -12.67 -17.23 -8.00
CA ALA A 176 -13.85 -16.40 -7.70
C ALA A 176 -14.87 -16.43 -8.85
N ALA A 177 -14.51 -16.89 -10.05
CA ALA A 177 -15.44 -17.05 -11.16
C ALA A 177 -16.58 -18.03 -10.85
N ASP A 178 -16.33 -19.02 -9.99
CA ASP A 178 -17.33 -20.05 -9.60
C ASP A 178 -18.32 -19.54 -8.54
N ALA A 179 -18.07 -18.37 -7.95
CA ALA A 179 -19.00 -17.80 -6.99
C ALA A 179 -20.34 -17.44 -7.67
N PRO A 180 -21.50 -17.78 -7.06
CA PRO A 180 -22.80 -17.50 -7.65
C PRO A 180 -22.96 -16.03 -8.06
N GLY A 181 -23.25 -15.79 -9.35
CA GLY A 181 -23.49 -14.46 -9.90
C GLY A 181 -22.27 -13.76 -10.52
N VAL A 182 -21.03 -14.20 -10.28
CA VAL A 182 -19.82 -13.54 -10.81
C VAL A 182 -19.75 -13.62 -12.33
N ARG A 183 -19.98 -14.80 -12.93
CA ARG A 183 -20.02 -14.94 -14.40
C ARG A 183 -21.13 -14.12 -15.05
N GLU A 184 -22.30 -14.03 -14.40
CA GLU A 184 -23.42 -13.23 -14.92
C GLU A 184 -23.11 -11.73 -14.85
N MET A 185 -22.54 -11.28 -13.73
CA MET A 185 -22.06 -9.91 -13.55
C MET A 185 -21.00 -9.57 -14.59
N PHE A 186 -20.01 -10.43 -14.79
CA PHE A 186 -18.96 -10.23 -15.78
C PHE A 186 -19.51 -10.24 -17.20
N GLY A 187 -20.47 -11.13 -17.49
CA GLY A 187 -21.19 -11.13 -18.76
C GLY A 187 -22.00 -9.85 -19.01
N LYS A 188 -22.55 -9.22 -17.96
CA LYS A 188 -23.19 -7.89 -18.07
C LYS A 188 -22.17 -6.83 -18.44
N LEU A 189 -21.01 -6.80 -17.78
CA LEU A 189 -19.91 -5.89 -18.09
C LEU A 189 -19.38 -6.07 -19.52
N GLN A 190 -19.22 -7.32 -19.98
CA GLN A 190 -18.82 -7.62 -21.35
C GLN A 190 -19.73 -6.97 -22.39
N ARG A 191 -21.05 -7.06 -22.17
CA ARG A 191 -22.05 -6.50 -23.09
C ARG A 191 -22.16 -4.98 -23.03
N SER A 192 -21.85 -4.36 -21.89
CA SER A 192 -21.85 -2.90 -21.79
C SER A 192 -20.61 -2.28 -22.42
N VAL A 193 -19.46 -2.96 -22.35
CA VAL A 193 -18.18 -2.40 -22.81
C VAL A 193 -17.93 -2.60 -24.30
N SER A 194 -18.21 -3.77 -24.89
CA SER A 194 -17.91 -3.98 -26.31
C SER A 194 -18.72 -5.10 -26.97
N SER A 195 -18.78 -5.05 -28.30
CA SER A 195 -19.34 -6.17 -29.09
C SER A 195 -18.33 -7.33 -29.19
N PRO A 196 -18.79 -8.57 -29.43
CA PRO A 196 -17.89 -9.73 -29.57
C PRO A 196 -16.81 -9.54 -30.65
N ALA A 197 -17.15 -8.86 -31.74
CA ALA A 197 -16.19 -8.56 -32.81
C ALA A 197 -15.07 -7.62 -32.34
N MET A 198 -15.41 -6.58 -31.56
CA MET A 198 -14.42 -5.68 -30.97
C MET A 198 -13.57 -6.40 -29.91
N ALA A 199 -14.20 -7.21 -29.06
CA ALA A 199 -13.51 -8.01 -28.06
C ALA A 199 -12.48 -8.94 -28.69
N ARG A 200 -12.84 -9.64 -29.78
CA ARG A 200 -11.93 -10.50 -30.54
C ARG A 200 -10.76 -9.72 -31.15
N LEU A 201 -11.02 -8.57 -31.78
CA LEU A 201 -9.95 -7.73 -32.34
C LEU A 201 -8.99 -7.26 -31.24
N TRP A 202 -9.51 -6.80 -30.12
CA TRP A 202 -8.67 -6.38 -28.99
C TRP A 202 -7.88 -7.53 -28.38
N TRP A 203 -8.47 -8.73 -28.27
CA TRP A 203 -7.76 -9.91 -27.78
C TRP A 203 -6.61 -10.31 -28.70
N GLN A 204 -6.82 -10.25 -30.03
CA GLN A 204 -5.77 -10.49 -31.01
C GLN A 204 -4.65 -9.46 -30.89
N ALA A 205 -4.99 -8.16 -30.84
CA ALA A 205 -4.01 -7.08 -30.71
C ALA A 205 -3.20 -7.19 -29.40
N PHE A 206 -3.85 -7.62 -28.33
CA PHE A 206 -3.23 -7.88 -27.04
C PHE A 206 -2.17 -8.99 -27.13
N MET A 207 -2.48 -10.12 -27.77
CA MET A 207 -1.57 -11.26 -27.91
C MET A 207 -0.36 -10.98 -28.83
N GLU A 208 -0.50 -10.07 -29.79
CA GLU A 208 0.57 -9.63 -30.70
C GLU A 208 1.49 -8.57 -30.09
N THR A 209 1.15 -8.01 -28.93
CA THR A 209 1.89 -6.90 -28.32
C THR A 209 3.21 -7.39 -27.68
N ASP A 210 4.32 -6.77 -28.09
CA ASP A 210 5.66 -7.01 -27.53
C ASP A 210 6.40 -5.68 -27.35
N VAL A 211 6.71 -5.34 -26.10
CA VAL A 211 7.42 -4.13 -25.72
C VAL A 211 8.82 -4.40 -25.15
N ARG A 212 9.32 -5.64 -25.23
CA ARG A 212 10.63 -6.04 -24.66
C ARG A 212 11.78 -5.19 -25.17
N ALA A 213 11.76 -4.84 -26.46
CA ALA A 213 12.80 -4.02 -27.09
C ALA A 213 12.84 -2.57 -26.57
N VAL A 214 11.75 -2.10 -25.95
CA VAL A 214 11.57 -0.70 -25.55
C VAL A 214 11.85 -0.49 -24.06
N LEU A 215 11.82 -1.55 -23.24
CA LEU A 215 11.97 -1.46 -21.77
C LEU A 215 13.21 -0.67 -21.33
N GLY A 216 14.36 -0.94 -21.96
CA GLY A 216 15.62 -0.28 -21.65
C GLY A 216 15.69 1.21 -22.04
N ALA A 217 14.73 1.70 -22.83
CA ALA A 217 14.62 3.10 -23.24
C ALA A 217 13.76 3.93 -22.26
N VAL A 218 12.97 3.30 -21.39
CA VAL A 218 12.19 3.99 -20.36
C VAL A 218 13.16 4.63 -19.34
N ARG A 219 13.02 5.94 -19.14
CA ARG A 219 13.88 6.73 -18.22
C ARG A 219 13.14 7.31 -17.03
N VAL A 220 11.82 7.27 -17.05
CA VAL A 220 10.98 7.81 -15.97
C VAL A 220 10.94 6.86 -14.78
N PRO A 221 10.80 7.37 -13.54
CA PRO A 221 10.61 6.49 -12.39
C PRO A 221 9.37 5.63 -12.60
N THR A 222 9.53 4.32 -12.39
CA THR A 222 8.50 3.33 -12.72
C THR A 222 8.17 2.49 -11.50
N LEU A 223 6.89 2.25 -11.24
CA LEU A 223 6.38 1.30 -10.24
C LEU A 223 5.65 0.17 -10.96
N VAL A 224 6.06 -1.07 -10.68
CA VAL A 224 5.43 -2.29 -11.20
C VAL A 224 4.79 -3.04 -10.03
N LEU A 225 3.47 -3.21 -10.12
CA LEU A 225 2.63 -3.90 -9.14
C LEU A 225 2.16 -5.23 -9.73
N ALA A 226 2.45 -6.32 -9.02
CA ALA A 226 2.09 -7.67 -9.44
C ALA A 226 1.48 -8.45 -8.27
N ARG A 227 0.84 -9.58 -8.59
CA ARG A 227 0.18 -10.46 -7.63
C ARG A 227 0.58 -11.91 -7.90
N GLU A 228 0.76 -12.67 -6.83
CA GLU A 228 0.83 -14.13 -6.94
C GLU A 228 -0.58 -14.68 -7.15
N GLY A 229 -0.73 -15.65 -8.06
CA GLY A 229 -2.04 -16.22 -8.41
C GLY A 229 -2.79 -15.48 -9.53
N ASP A 230 -2.12 -14.56 -10.22
CA ASP A 230 -2.60 -13.96 -11.47
C ASP A 230 -2.36 -14.95 -12.63
N ASP A 231 -3.44 -15.55 -13.12
CA ASP A 231 -3.43 -16.52 -14.22
C ASP A 231 -3.22 -15.86 -15.60
N LEU A 232 -3.44 -14.54 -15.70
CA LEU A 232 -3.22 -13.78 -16.93
C LEU A 232 -1.76 -13.32 -17.05
N VAL A 233 -1.19 -12.86 -15.94
CA VAL A 233 0.19 -12.36 -15.86
C VAL A 233 0.94 -13.03 -14.72
N PRO A 234 1.74 -14.06 -15.03
CA PRO A 234 2.61 -14.69 -14.04
C PRO A 234 3.51 -13.65 -13.36
N VAL A 235 3.69 -13.78 -12.05
CA VAL A 235 4.49 -12.84 -11.25
C VAL A 235 5.93 -12.73 -11.75
N GLU A 236 6.48 -13.83 -12.28
CA GLU A 236 7.82 -13.88 -12.87
C GLU A 236 7.91 -13.04 -14.15
N SER A 237 6.84 -12.99 -14.94
CA SER A 237 6.76 -12.16 -16.14
C SER A 237 6.75 -10.67 -15.77
N ALA A 238 5.99 -10.29 -14.76
CA ALA A 238 5.97 -8.93 -14.23
C ALA A 238 7.30 -8.54 -13.57
N ALA A 239 7.96 -9.47 -12.86
CA ALA A 239 9.28 -9.26 -12.30
C ALA A 239 10.35 -9.09 -13.40
N ALA A 240 10.30 -9.88 -14.47
CA ALA A 240 11.17 -9.74 -15.62
C ALA A 240 10.94 -8.40 -16.35
N LEU A 241 9.69 -7.95 -16.46
CA LEU A 241 9.34 -6.62 -16.96
C LEU A 241 10.00 -5.52 -16.12
N ALA A 242 9.85 -5.58 -14.78
CA ALA A 242 10.46 -4.61 -13.88
C ALA A 242 11.99 -4.60 -13.98
N ALA A 243 12.62 -5.78 -14.06
CA ALA A 243 14.07 -5.90 -14.24
C ALA A 243 14.56 -5.32 -15.58
N GLY A 244 13.72 -5.32 -16.62
CA GLY A 244 14.03 -4.73 -17.92
C GLY A 244 13.95 -3.20 -17.97
N ILE A 245 13.29 -2.56 -16.99
CA ILE A 245 13.10 -1.11 -16.91
C ILE A 245 14.12 -0.51 -15.92
N PRO A 246 14.96 0.44 -16.34
CA PRO A 246 15.92 1.10 -15.45
C PRO A 246 15.25 1.79 -14.26
N ASN A 247 15.73 1.50 -13.05
CA ASN A 247 15.25 2.09 -11.79
C ASN A 247 13.76 1.83 -11.49
N ALA A 248 13.17 0.75 -12.04
CA ALA A 248 11.82 0.35 -11.67
C ALA A 248 11.77 -0.20 -10.25
N GLN A 249 10.73 0.19 -9.51
CA GLN A 249 10.35 -0.41 -8.25
C GLN A 249 9.36 -1.56 -8.52
N PHE A 250 9.53 -2.70 -7.86
CA PHE A 250 8.66 -3.86 -8.02
C PHE A 250 8.05 -4.22 -6.67
N HIS A 251 6.73 -4.11 -6.54
CA HIS A 251 6.01 -4.46 -5.31
C HIS A 251 4.98 -5.56 -5.57
N LEU A 252 4.92 -6.51 -4.63
CA LEU A 252 3.91 -7.56 -4.61
C LEU A 252 2.73 -7.11 -3.78
N LEU A 253 1.54 -7.14 -4.40
CA LEU A 253 0.28 -6.99 -3.69
C LEU A 253 -0.17 -8.34 -3.13
N PRO A 254 -1.12 -8.38 -2.18
CA PRO A 254 -1.65 -9.63 -1.65
C PRO A 254 -2.09 -10.60 -2.76
N PRO A 255 -1.86 -11.91 -2.60
CA PRO A 255 -2.13 -12.90 -3.64
C PRO A 255 -3.60 -12.91 -4.02
N GLY A 256 -3.89 -13.19 -5.30
CA GLY A 256 -5.24 -13.24 -5.83
C GLY A 256 -5.27 -13.12 -7.35
N PRO A 257 -6.48 -13.06 -7.93
CA PRO A 257 -6.64 -13.07 -9.37
C PRO A 257 -6.21 -11.74 -10.02
N HIS A 258 -6.22 -11.72 -11.36
CA HIS A 258 -5.85 -10.54 -12.16
C HIS A 258 -6.67 -9.29 -11.81
N THR A 259 -7.95 -9.47 -11.45
CA THR A 259 -8.81 -8.37 -11.02
C THR A 259 -8.36 -7.80 -9.67
N PRO A 260 -8.20 -6.47 -9.54
CA PRO A 260 -7.70 -5.86 -8.30
C PRO A 260 -8.80 -5.53 -7.29
N PHE A 261 -10.04 -6.02 -7.46
CA PHE A 261 -11.20 -5.53 -6.69
C PHE A 261 -11.12 -5.85 -5.19
N ASP A 262 -10.51 -6.98 -4.84
CA ASP A 262 -10.30 -7.40 -3.45
C ASP A 262 -9.15 -6.62 -2.77
N VAL A 263 -8.25 -6.03 -3.56
CA VAL A 263 -7.10 -5.24 -3.10
C VAL A 263 -7.17 -3.78 -3.53
N ALA A 264 -8.37 -3.31 -3.92
CA ALA A 264 -8.63 -1.99 -4.48
C ALA A 264 -7.99 -0.85 -3.66
N ASN A 265 -8.17 -0.89 -2.34
CA ASN A 265 -7.58 0.08 -1.42
C ASN A 265 -6.05 0.04 -1.41
N VAL A 266 -5.46 -1.16 -1.39
CA VAL A 266 -4.00 -1.33 -1.36
C VAL A 266 -3.37 -0.88 -2.68
N LEU A 267 -4.02 -1.18 -3.80
CA LEU A 267 -3.60 -0.71 -5.12
C LEU A 267 -3.64 0.82 -5.20
N VAL A 268 -4.77 1.43 -4.83
CA VAL A 268 -4.92 2.90 -4.90
C VAL A 268 -3.95 3.60 -3.96
N ASP A 269 -3.72 3.07 -2.76
CA ASP A 269 -2.73 3.62 -1.82
C ASP A 269 -1.32 3.58 -2.40
N ALA A 270 -0.89 2.44 -2.94
CA ALA A 270 0.42 2.33 -3.59
C ALA A 270 0.57 3.29 -4.79
N LEU A 271 -0.50 3.52 -5.56
CA LEU A 271 -0.50 4.48 -6.67
C LEU A 271 -0.40 5.92 -6.17
N LEU A 272 -1.21 6.29 -5.18
CA LEU A 272 -1.22 7.64 -4.61
C LEU A 272 0.13 7.98 -3.98
N ASP A 273 0.67 7.10 -3.13
CA ASP A 273 2.00 7.25 -2.51
C ASP A 273 3.08 7.50 -3.57
N PHE A 274 3.03 6.73 -4.67
CA PHE A 274 3.96 6.87 -5.77
C PHE A 274 3.79 8.21 -6.50
N PHE A 275 2.55 8.60 -6.85
CA PHE A 275 2.27 9.78 -7.67
C PHE A 275 2.41 11.12 -6.96
N THR A 276 2.09 11.19 -5.66
CA THR A 276 2.18 12.43 -4.88
C THR A 276 3.61 12.74 -4.46
N GLY A 277 4.55 11.82 -4.66
CA GLY A 277 5.91 11.97 -4.15
C GLY A 277 5.95 11.95 -2.62
N GLU A 278 4.84 11.58 -1.98
CA GLU A 278 4.84 11.02 -0.64
C GLU A 278 5.54 9.65 -0.74
N SER A 279 6.86 9.68 -0.90
CA SER A 279 7.73 8.66 -0.32
C SER A 279 7.58 8.70 1.21
N GLY A 280 6.36 8.56 1.71
CA GLY A 280 6.10 7.55 2.68
C GLY A 280 5.34 6.46 1.93
N ALA A 281 5.99 5.37 1.53
CA ALA A 281 5.72 4.20 2.36
C ALA A 281 5.20 4.64 3.75
N PRO A 282 4.11 4.10 4.31
CA PRO A 282 4.34 3.65 5.65
C PRO A 282 5.46 2.60 5.49
N ALA A 283 6.71 3.07 5.53
CA ALA A 283 7.46 2.71 6.68
C ALA A 283 6.47 3.02 7.81
N GLU A 284 5.75 1.99 8.25
CA GLU A 284 5.92 1.60 9.64
C GLU A 284 7.34 2.03 9.97
N GLU A 285 7.47 3.26 10.50
CA GLU A 285 8.77 3.90 10.62
C GLU A 285 9.43 3.02 11.66
N ARG A 286 10.14 1.97 11.21
CA ARG A 286 10.80 0.99 12.05
C ARG A 286 12.00 1.71 12.59
N VAL A 287 11.71 2.58 13.54
CA VAL A 287 12.69 3.38 14.22
C VAL A 287 13.10 2.56 15.41
N LEU A 288 14.42 2.43 15.58
CA LEU A 288 14.97 1.96 16.82
C LEU A 288 14.60 2.97 17.92
N LYS A 289 13.69 2.60 18.80
CA LYS A 289 13.30 3.41 19.96
C LYS A 289 13.56 2.64 21.24
N THR A 290 13.82 3.37 22.33
CA THR A 290 13.73 2.83 23.67
C THR A 290 12.32 3.07 24.23
N VAL A 291 11.60 1.99 24.51
CA VAL A 291 10.28 2.00 25.13
C VAL A 291 10.42 1.93 26.65
N VAL A 292 9.62 2.72 27.36
CA VAL A 292 9.48 2.70 28.81
C VAL A 292 8.03 2.46 29.17
N PHE A 293 7.79 1.48 30.01
CA PHE A 293 6.49 1.22 30.61
C PHE A 293 6.57 1.40 32.11
N THR A 294 5.67 2.20 32.67
CA THR A 294 5.47 2.34 34.11
C THR A 294 4.08 1.89 34.50
N ASP A 295 3.92 1.47 35.75
CA ASP A 295 2.64 1.04 36.32
C ASP A 295 2.60 1.39 37.81
N ILE A 296 1.44 1.84 38.33
CA ILE A 296 1.29 2.20 39.75
C ILE A 296 0.98 0.93 40.53
N VAL A 297 1.82 0.64 41.52
CA VAL A 297 1.63 -0.55 42.35
C VAL A 297 0.40 -0.39 43.24
N SER A 298 -0.47 -1.40 43.20
CA SER A 298 -1.71 -1.51 43.99
C SER A 298 -2.70 -0.36 43.76
N SER A 299 -2.85 0.09 42.51
CA SER A 299 -3.73 1.19 42.13
C SER A 299 -5.22 0.91 42.36
N THR A 300 -5.67 -0.32 42.11
CA THR A 300 -7.07 -0.74 42.35
C THR A 300 -7.42 -0.70 43.85
N GLU A 301 -6.51 -1.16 44.72
CA GLU A 301 -6.71 -1.08 46.16
C GLU A 301 -6.69 0.37 46.66
N LYS A 302 -5.80 1.21 46.11
CA LYS A 302 -5.74 2.65 46.44
C LYS A 302 -6.99 3.38 46.01
N LEU A 303 -7.48 3.16 44.79
CA LEU A 303 -8.72 3.75 44.27
C LEU A 303 -9.91 3.43 45.19
N THR A 304 -10.03 2.19 45.63
CA THR A 304 -11.09 1.75 46.56
C THR A 304 -10.97 2.40 47.94
N ALA A 305 -9.75 2.67 48.41
CA ALA A 305 -9.50 3.23 49.73
C ALA A 305 -9.68 4.76 49.84
N VAL A 306 -9.33 5.52 48.79
CA VAL A 306 -9.35 7.00 48.84
C VAL A 306 -10.51 7.63 48.07
N GLY A 307 -11.21 6.86 47.24
CA GLY A 307 -12.33 7.32 46.41
C GLY A 307 -11.91 8.16 45.20
N ASP A 308 -12.83 8.31 44.24
CA ASP A 308 -12.55 8.84 42.91
C ASP A 308 -11.91 10.23 42.89
N SER A 309 -12.34 11.15 43.76
CA SER A 309 -11.84 12.54 43.74
C SER A 309 -10.40 12.66 44.22
N ALA A 310 -10.05 11.93 45.30
CA ALA A 310 -8.68 11.94 45.82
C ALA A 310 -7.73 11.16 44.91
N TRP A 311 -8.22 10.07 44.29
CA TRP A 311 -7.48 9.33 43.29
C TRP A 311 -7.16 10.18 42.05
N ARG A 312 -8.12 10.95 41.54
CA ARG A 312 -7.87 11.90 40.43
C ARG A 312 -6.80 12.94 40.79
N GLN A 313 -6.78 13.44 42.03
CA GLN A 313 -5.73 14.37 42.45
C GLN A 313 -4.35 13.71 42.51
N GLN A 314 -4.28 12.44 42.94
CA GLN A 314 -3.04 11.66 42.90
C GLN A 314 -2.56 11.39 41.48
N LEU A 315 -3.46 11.06 40.54
CA LEU A 315 -3.15 10.90 39.12
C LEU A 315 -2.65 12.21 38.50
N ASN A 316 -3.28 13.35 38.79
CA ASN A 316 -2.81 14.65 38.30
C ASN A 316 -1.41 14.99 38.84
N SER A 317 -1.12 14.65 40.10
CA SER A 317 0.21 14.82 40.72
C SER A 317 1.25 13.89 40.10
N HIS A 318 0.85 12.65 39.79
CA HIS A 318 1.66 11.68 39.06
C HIS A 318 2.02 12.21 37.66
N ASP A 319 1.02 12.60 36.89
CA ASP A 319 1.19 13.02 35.50
C ASP A 319 2.07 14.27 35.39
N ALA A 320 1.93 15.22 36.32
CA ALA A 320 2.78 16.40 36.37
C ALA A 320 4.27 16.07 36.60
N VAL A 321 4.57 15.07 37.46
CA VAL A 321 5.96 14.62 37.69
C VAL A 321 6.48 13.88 36.46
N VAL A 322 5.66 13.00 35.87
CA VAL A 322 6.02 12.26 34.67
C VAL A 322 6.31 13.21 33.52
N ASP A 323 5.44 14.16 33.22
CA ASP A 323 5.64 15.12 32.12
C ASP A 323 6.88 15.98 32.32
N SER A 324 7.13 16.43 33.56
CA SER A 324 8.35 17.20 33.86
C SER A 324 9.62 16.39 33.62
N LEU A 325 9.65 15.11 33.98
CA LEU A 325 10.82 14.26 33.80
C LEU A 325 10.99 13.82 32.34
N LEU A 326 9.90 13.45 31.66
CA LEU A 326 9.93 13.14 30.23
C LEU A 326 10.47 14.33 29.44
N SER A 327 9.94 15.53 29.68
CA SER A 327 10.43 16.76 29.04
C SER A 327 11.93 17.01 29.29
N ARG A 328 12.41 16.78 30.52
CA ARG A 328 13.82 16.98 30.89
C ARG A 328 14.79 16.00 30.22
N PHE A 329 14.33 14.79 29.92
CA PHE A 329 15.16 13.72 29.34
C PHE A 329 14.85 13.44 27.87
N ASP A 330 14.18 14.37 27.17
CA ASP A 330 13.75 14.24 25.77
C ASP A 330 12.89 12.99 25.51
N GLY A 331 12.05 12.63 26.48
CA GLY A 331 11.09 11.55 26.39
C GLY A 331 9.74 12.03 25.88
N ILE A 332 9.07 11.20 25.07
CA ILE A 332 7.73 11.46 24.53
C ILE A 332 6.75 10.51 25.18
N ARG A 333 5.67 11.03 25.79
CA ARG A 333 4.55 10.21 26.26
C ARG A 333 3.74 9.74 25.06
N ALA A 334 3.70 8.44 24.81
CA ALA A 334 2.90 7.88 23.74
C ALA A 334 1.43 7.77 24.16
N LYS A 335 1.14 7.12 25.29
CA LYS A 335 -0.22 7.02 25.86
C LYS A 335 -0.21 6.59 27.33
N HIS A 336 -1.38 6.63 27.94
CA HIS A 336 -1.66 5.96 29.21
C HIS A 336 -1.95 4.47 29.00
N THR A 337 -1.52 3.65 29.96
CA THR A 337 -1.83 2.22 30.03
C THR A 337 -2.62 1.94 31.29
N GLY A 338 -3.85 2.46 31.37
CA GLY A 338 -4.61 2.51 32.61
C GLY A 338 -4.09 3.62 33.52
N ASP A 339 -3.53 3.25 34.65
CA ASP A 339 -2.85 4.09 35.65
C ASP A 339 -1.33 4.22 35.41
N GLY A 340 -0.80 3.44 34.48
CA GLY A 340 0.58 3.50 34.02
C GLY A 340 0.82 4.41 32.81
N VAL A 341 2.09 4.53 32.41
CA VAL A 341 2.51 5.34 31.26
C VAL A 341 3.37 4.54 30.29
N PHE A 342 3.09 4.69 29.00
CA PHE A 342 3.97 4.27 27.92
C PHE A 342 4.67 5.50 27.32
N ALA A 343 6.01 5.50 27.38
CA ALA A 343 6.86 6.57 26.85
C ALA A 343 7.97 6.03 25.93
N LEU A 344 8.48 6.92 25.09
CA LEU A 344 9.48 6.66 24.06
C LEU A 344 10.67 7.59 24.20
N PHE A 345 11.86 7.06 23.91
CA PHE A 345 13.13 7.79 23.91
C PHE A 345 13.99 7.36 22.73
N ASP A 346 14.84 8.27 22.26
CA ASP A 346 15.84 7.96 21.22
C ASP A 346 17.11 7.31 21.77
N ALA A 347 17.32 7.36 23.10
CA ALA A 347 18.53 6.85 23.74
C ALA A 347 18.20 6.04 25.02
N PRO A 348 18.74 4.80 25.16
CA PRO A 348 18.45 3.95 26.31
C PRO A 348 18.96 4.50 27.64
N THR A 349 20.05 5.25 27.61
CA THR A 349 20.64 5.90 28.78
C THR A 349 19.77 7.04 29.31
N LYS A 350 19.12 7.81 28.43
CA LYS A 350 18.15 8.86 28.81
C LYS A 350 16.90 8.24 29.43
N ALA A 351 16.36 7.18 28.81
CA ALA A 351 15.23 6.43 29.34
C ALA A 351 15.51 5.89 30.76
N ALA A 352 16.63 5.20 30.94
CA ALA A 352 17.00 4.64 32.25
C ALA A 352 17.18 5.71 33.32
N ARG A 353 17.86 6.81 33.03
CA ARG A 353 18.04 7.92 33.98
C ARG A 353 16.73 8.60 34.33
N CYS A 354 15.85 8.80 33.34
CA CYS A 354 14.52 9.36 33.55
C CYS A 354 13.72 8.51 34.56
N VAL A 355 13.66 7.20 34.36
CA VAL A 355 12.92 6.30 35.24
C VAL A 355 13.53 6.21 36.64
N LEU A 356 14.86 6.17 36.74
CA LEU A 356 15.56 6.16 38.03
C LEU A 356 15.35 7.44 38.85
N GLU A 357 15.04 8.58 38.22
CA GLU A 357 14.60 9.80 38.92
C GLU A 357 13.09 9.81 39.21
N MET A 358 12.31 9.19 38.33
CA MET A 358 10.85 9.11 38.44
C MET A 358 10.40 8.30 39.66
N VAL A 359 11.04 7.15 39.91
CA VAL A 359 10.72 6.26 41.03
C VAL A 359 10.75 6.99 42.39
N PRO A 360 11.87 7.61 42.83
CA PRO A 360 11.91 8.30 44.12
C PRO A 360 11.04 9.56 44.16
N ALA A 361 10.90 10.29 43.04
CA ALA A 361 10.07 11.50 42.97
C ALA A 361 8.59 11.21 43.20
N LEU A 362 8.08 10.10 42.65
CA LEU A 362 6.71 9.63 42.86
C LEU A 362 6.54 8.95 44.23
N ALA A 363 7.53 8.17 44.68
CA ALA A 363 7.50 7.54 46.00
C ALA A 363 7.38 8.58 47.13
N GLY A 364 8.10 9.71 47.04
CA GLY A 364 7.98 10.84 47.97
C GLY A 364 6.58 11.48 48.03
N ARG A 365 5.72 11.17 47.07
CA ARG A 365 4.31 11.61 46.99
C ARG A 365 3.32 10.48 47.33
N GLY A 366 3.81 9.34 47.82
CA GLY A 366 2.98 8.16 48.15
C GLY A 366 2.63 7.28 46.95
N ILE A 367 3.25 7.51 45.79
CA ILE A 367 2.97 6.79 44.54
C ILE A 367 4.15 5.87 44.24
N ALA A 368 4.01 4.60 44.61
CA ALA A 368 4.98 3.57 44.24
C ALA A 368 4.71 3.10 42.81
N ILE A 369 5.73 3.15 41.96
CA ILE A 369 5.66 2.65 40.59
C ILE A 369 6.65 1.51 40.38
N ARG A 370 6.41 0.71 39.35
CA ARG A 370 7.35 -0.25 38.78
C ARG A 370 7.61 0.10 37.32
N ALA A 371 8.77 -0.29 36.77
CA ALA A 371 9.10 0.09 35.40
C ALA A 371 9.88 -0.97 34.61
N GLY A 372 9.64 -0.98 33.29
CA GLY A 372 10.35 -1.81 32.32
C GLY A 372 10.88 -1.00 31.15
N ILE A 373 12.10 -1.32 30.70
CA ILE A 373 12.81 -0.63 29.62
C ILE A 373 13.28 -1.63 28.55
N HIS A 374 13.00 -1.36 27.29
CA HIS A 374 13.49 -2.16 26.17
C HIS A 374 13.86 -1.27 24.99
N THR A 375 14.85 -1.68 24.20
CA THR A 375 15.21 -1.01 22.94
C THR A 375 15.08 -2.00 21.79
N GLY A 376 14.33 -1.60 20.77
CA GLY A 376 14.06 -2.41 19.59
C GLY A 376 13.32 -1.61 18.53
N GLU A 377 13.08 -2.22 17.37
CA GLU A 377 12.32 -1.60 16.30
C GLU A 377 10.85 -1.46 16.73
N CYS A 378 10.34 -0.24 16.67
CA CYS A 378 8.93 0.09 16.88
C CYS A 378 8.36 0.62 15.58
N GLU A 379 7.11 0.30 15.29
CA GLU A 379 6.40 0.72 14.10
C GLU A 379 5.47 1.87 14.47
N ARG A 380 5.51 2.96 13.69
CA ARG A 380 4.62 4.11 13.87
C ARG A 380 3.48 4.07 12.85
N ARG A 381 2.23 4.12 13.33
CA ARG A 381 1.02 4.22 12.52
C ARG A 381 0.21 5.44 12.98
N GLY A 382 0.43 6.59 12.34
CA GLY A 382 -0.11 7.86 12.82
C GLY A 382 0.48 8.24 14.17
N ASP A 383 -0.38 8.43 15.18
CA ASP A 383 0.01 8.71 16.57
C ASP A 383 0.17 7.43 17.43
N GLU A 384 -0.11 6.25 16.86
CA GLU A 384 0.02 4.97 17.56
C GLU A 384 1.37 4.28 17.30
N TRP A 385 1.89 3.62 18.33
CA TRP A 385 3.14 2.87 18.30
C TRP A 385 2.89 1.39 18.58
N SER A 386 3.35 0.52 17.68
CA SER A 386 3.20 -0.93 17.72
C SER A 386 4.54 -1.65 17.49
N GLY A 387 4.54 -2.98 17.58
CA GLY A 387 5.72 -3.81 17.30
C GLY A 387 6.14 -4.69 18.47
N VAL A 388 7.01 -5.67 18.17
CA VAL A 388 7.48 -6.66 19.16
C VAL A 388 8.19 -5.98 20.33
N ALA A 389 8.93 -4.89 20.09
CA ALA A 389 9.63 -4.13 21.11
C ALA A 389 8.68 -3.54 22.18
N VAL A 390 7.51 -3.04 21.76
CA VAL A 390 6.47 -2.52 22.66
C VAL A 390 5.98 -3.61 23.62
N HIS A 391 5.71 -4.81 23.08
CA HIS A 391 5.28 -5.95 23.88
C HIS A 391 6.36 -6.48 24.82
N ILE A 392 7.63 -6.48 24.40
CA ILE A 392 8.75 -6.86 25.28
C ILE A 392 8.87 -5.88 26.44
N GLY A 393 8.88 -4.57 26.17
CA GLY A 393 8.98 -3.53 27.21
C GLY A 393 7.89 -3.64 28.27
N ALA A 394 6.63 -3.79 27.84
CA ALA A 394 5.50 -3.94 28.75
C ALA A 394 5.63 -5.19 29.64
N ARG A 395 6.08 -6.31 29.07
CA ARG A 395 6.26 -7.57 29.80
C ARG A 395 7.43 -7.53 30.77
N ILE A 396 8.52 -6.84 30.43
CA ILE A 396 9.63 -6.58 31.36
C ILE A 396 9.13 -5.73 32.54
N GLY A 397 8.33 -4.69 32.29
CA GLY A 397 7.75 -3.87 33.35
C GLY A 397 6.81 -4.66 34.28
N ALA A 398 6.05 -5.60 33.74
CA ALA A 398 5.17 -6.46 34.53
C ALA A 398 5.92 -7.42 35.48
N LEU A 399 7.19 -7.74 35.19
CA LEU A 399 8.04 -8.55 36.06
C LEU A 399 8.60 -7.76 37.25
N ALA A 400 8.61 -6.43 37.17
CA ALA A 400 9.20 -5.57 38.17
C ALA A 400 8.34 -5.47 39.44
N GLY A 401 9.00 -5.47 40.60
CA GLY A 401 8.42 -5.15 41.90
C GLY A 401 8.30 -3.64 42.16
N ALA A 402 7.76 -3.28 43.33
CA ALA A 402 7.59 -1.88 43.71
C ALA A 402 8.94 -1.15 43.84
N GLY A 403 9.09 -0.06 43.08
CA GLY A 403 10.33 0.72 43.02
C GLY A 403 11.43 0.09 42.17
N GLU A 404 11.18 -1.07 41.54
CA GLU A 404 12.16 -1.77 40.72
C GLU A 404 12.11 -1.27 39.26
N VAL A 405 13.29 -1.17 38.64
CA VAL A 405 13.46 -0.82 37.23
C VAL A 405 14.17 -1.95 36.53
N LEU A 406 13.47 -2.60 35.60
CA LEU A 406 14.02 -3.72 34.83
C LEU A 406 14.29 -3.35 33.38
N ALA A 407 15.31 -3.95 32.78
CA ALA A 407 15.68 -3.71 31.40
C ALA A 407 16.11 -4.98 30.65
N SER A 408 15.93 -4.97 29.33
CA SER A 408 16.44 -6.02 28.44
C SER A 408 17.96 -5.95 28.22
N ARG A 409 18.57 -7.05 27.75
CA ARG A 409 19.98 -7.08 27.32
C ARG A 409 20.38 -5.95 26.36
N THR A 410 19.53 -5.63 25.37
CA THR A 410 19.81 -4.58 24.38
C THR A 410 20.03 -3.21 25.03
N VAL A 411 19.27 -2.90 26.09
CA VAL A 411 19.42 -1.63 26.83
C VAL A 411 20.77 -1.59 27.55
N ARG A 412 21.18 -2.68 28.18
CA ARG A 412 22.50 -2.81 28.83
C ARG A 412 23.62 -2.58 27.81
N ASP A 413 23.58 -3.29 26.69
CA ASP A 413 24.65 -3.29 25.69
C ASP A 413 24.83 -1.90 25.07
N LEU A 414 23.72 -1.23 24.75
CA LEU A 414 23.71 0.13 24.23
C LEU A 414 23.97 1.21 25.30
N SER A 415 24.03 0.85 26.58
CA SER A 415 24.32 1.76 27.70
C SER A 415 25.74 1.61 28.25
N THR A 416 26.60 0.86 27.58
CA THR A 416 28.00 0.67 27.98
C THR A 416 28.73 2.02 28.08
N GLY A 417 29.43 2.26 29.19
CA GLY A 417 30.16 3.52 29.44
C GLY A 417 29.29 4.69 29.94
N SER A 418 27.99 4.48 30.18
CA SER A 418 27.08 5.53 30.66
C SER A 418 27.12 5.81 32.17
N GLY A 419 27.83 4.96 32.92
CA GLY A 419 27.88 4.98 34.39
C GLY A 419 26.71 4.28 35.08
N LEU A 420 25.74 3.71 34.34
CA LEU A 420 24.64 2.92 34.91
C LEU A 420 25.10 1.50 35.26
N ALA A 421 24.60 0.96 36.38
CA ALA A 421 24.82 -0.42 36.78
C ALA A 421 23.66 -1.33 36.35
N PHE A 422 24.01 -2.53 35.88
CA PHE A 422 23.05 -3.55 35.43
C PHE A 422 23.35 -4.87 36.12
N GLU A 423 22.44 -5.34 36.97
CA GLU A 423 22.54 -6.63 37.66
C GLU A 423 21.72 -7.70 36.91
N THR A 424 22.30 -8.86 36.62
CA THR A 424 21.60 -9.92 35.88
C THR A 424 20.58 -10.64 36.76
N LEU A 425 19.34 -10.75 36.29
CA LEU A 425 18.27 -11.56 36.89
C LEU A 425 18.05 -12.88 36.15
N GLY A 426 18.91 -13.18 35.17
CA GLY A 426 18.87 -14.37 34.32
C GLY A 426 17.82 -14.31 33.20
N PRO A 427 17.73 -15.39 32.40
CA PRO A 427 16.74 -15.53 31.34
C PRO A 427 15.33 -15.69 31.91
N ARG A 428 14.37 -14.96 31.34
CA ARG A 428 12.94 -15.04 31.68
C ARG A 428 12.12 -15.38 30.44
N GLN A 429 11.25 -16.38 30.55
CA GLN A 429 10.31 -16.70 29.49
C GLN A 429 9.17 -15.67 29.50
N LEU A 430 9.09 -14.84 28.46
CA LEU A 430 7.98 -13.90 28.29
C LEU A 430 6.86 -14.58 27.49
N LYS A 431 5.60 -14.42 27.94
CA LYS A 431 4.43 -15.05 27.32
C LYS A 431 4.34 -14.73 25.82
N GLY A 432 4.38 -15.72 24.94
CA GLY A 432 4.20 -15.53 23.49
C GLY A 432 5.44 -15.07 22.73
N LEU A 433 6.64 -15.15 23.32
CA LEU A 433 7.91 -15.11 22.58
C LEU A 433 8.49 -16.52 22.48
N PRO A 434 9.15 -16.87 21.35
CA PRO A 434 9.70 -18.20 21.14
C PRO A 434 10.89 -18.52 22.05
N GLU A 435 11.68 -17.50 22.42
CA GLU A 435 12.92 -17.67 23.20
C GLU A 435 12.89 -16.86 24.52
N PRO A 436 13.53 -17.36 25.61
CA PRO A 436 13.74 -16.58 26.83
C PRO A 436 14.60 -15.34 26.57
N ILE A 437 14.31 -14.24 27.26
CA ILE A 437 15.09 -12.99 27.17
C ILE A 437 15.80 -12.75 28.50
N GLU A 438 17.07 -12.33 28.46
CA GLU A 438 17.79 -11.89 29.66
C GLU A 438 17.29 -10.53 30.16
N VAL A 439 17.00 -10.49 31.47
CA VAL A 439 16.50 -9.32 32.17
C VAL A 439 17.53 -8.85 33.19
N PHE A 440 17.65 -7.54 33.33
CA PHE A 440 18.59 -6.87 34.23
C PHE A 440 17.86 -5.91 35.15
N GLY A 441 18.24 -5.85 36.43
CA GLY A 441 17.91 -4.74 37.31
C GLY A 441 18.82 -3.54 36.99
N VAL A 442 18.24 -2.34 36.91
CA VAL A 442 18.98 -1.11 36.59
C VAL A 442 19.13 -0.24 37.83
N THR A 443 20.35 0.21 38.11
CA THR A 443 20.67 1.13 39.21
C THR A 443 21.65 2.22 38.74
N ARG A 444 21.83 3.24 39.58
CA ARG A 444 22.78 4.33 39.35
C ARG A 444 24.21 3.96 39.69
#